data_AF-A0A819XSX8-F1
#
_entry.id   AF-A0A819XSX8-F1
#
_cell.length_a   1.000
_cell.length_b   1.000
_cell.length_c   1.000
_cell.angle_alpha   90.00
_cell.angle_beta   90.00
_cell.angle_gamma   90.00
#
_symmetry.space_group_name_H-M   'P 1'
#
loop_
_entity.id
_entity.type
_entity.pdbx_description
1 polymer ?
#
loop_
_entity_poly.entity_id
_entity_poly.type
_entity_poly.pdbx_seq_one_letter_code
_entity_poly.pdbx_strand_id
1 'polypeptide(L)'
;MMPLISNVFNVDKNQINKQHYSNVNYDKNDSTSSTSASSLLSEINKHTMNITDSIFIHYNKTLETTIECVGSPYNQSCLYHNLYYVDSWYMILTVKGKQLPSYSIRTGAFTMVHTTPSKRVFDSYSHLERFIRTVIDPKIIPSVTLHFSQPWHDNIGHALFDGLYPAYVALIRFPPRHLHPFRILAGIDNCNTCWSEDIYSRFGGLGILKQSVLNKMSKGHWFMFEE
;
A
#
# COMPACT_ATOMS: atom_id res chain seq x y z
N MET A 1 23.65 -16.08 7.14
CA MET A 1 22.73 -16.00 5.98
C MET A 1 21.45 -15.35 6.49
N MET A 2 21.22 -14.07 6.18
CA MET A 2 20.11 -13.28 6.75
C MET A 2 18.81 -13.50 5.95
N PRO A 3 17.66 -13.77 6.59
CA PRO A 3 16.36 -13.96 5.93
C PRO A 3 15.70 -12.61 5.56
N LEU A 4 15.12 -12.52 4.35
CA LEU A 4 14.55 -11.30 3.76
C LEU A 4 13.05 -11.47 3.43
N ILE A 5 12.14 -10.65 3.97
CA ILE A 5 10.68 -10.79 3.77
C ILE A 5 9.94 -9.43 3.84
N SER A 6 8.96 -9.21 2.95
CA SER A 6 7.92 -8.17 3.07
C SER A 6 6.65 -8.49 2.22
N ASN A 7 5.57 -7.70 2.32
CA ASN A 7 4.20 -7.98 1.82
C ASN A 7 3.66 -6.87 0.89
N VAL A 8 3.05 -7.17 -0.27
CA VAL A 8 2.59 -6.13 -1.22
C VAL A 8 1.56 -6.59 -2.29
N PHE A 9 0.50 -5.80 -2.56
CA PHE A 9 -0.80 -6.14 -3.17
C PHE A 9 -1.29 -5.41 -4.47
N ASN A 10 -2.30 -5.95 -5.22
CA ASN A 10 -2.73 -5.75 -6.66
C ASN A 10 -3.86 -4.78 -7.20
N VAL A 11 -3.60 -3.93 -8.25
CA VAL A 11 -4.06 -3.94 -9.70
C VAL A 11 -3.67 -2.70 -10.56
N ASP A 12 -3.62 -2.94 -11.89
CA ASP A 12 -3.00 -2.23 -13.03
C ASP A 12 -3.91 -1.23 -13.80
N LYS A 13 -3.25 -0.54 -14.74
CA LYS A 13 -3.46 0.78 -15.36
C LYS A 13 -4.42 0.85 -16.55
N ASN A 14 -4.95 2.05 -16.76
CA ASN A 14 -4.88 2.69 -18.06
C ASN A 14 -4.85 4.23 -17.97
N GLN A 15 -4.04 4.82 -18.86
CA GLN A 15 -4.04 6.21 -19.32
C GLN A 15 -3.33 7.33 -18.53
N ILE A 16 -2.26 7.82 -19.18
CA ILE A 16 -2.04 9.22 -19.62
C ILE A 16 -0.84 9.99 -19.04
N ASN A 17 0.04 10.27 -20.02
CA ASN A 17 0.91 11.41 -20.30
C ASN A 17 2.17 11.72 -19.49
N LYS A 18 3.27 11.63 -20.26
CA LYS A 18 4.54 12.34 -20.15
C LYS A 18 4.32 13.82 -19.77
N GLN A 19 4.99 14.27 -18.73
CA GLN A 19 5.42 15.66 -18.63
C GLN A 19 6.95 15.72 -18.49
N HIS A 20 7.56 16.34 -19.49
CA HIS A 20 8.92 16.84 -19.47
C HIS A 20 9.05 17.86 -18.34
N TYR A 21 10.01 17.67 -17.44
CA TYR A 21 10.60 18.78 -16.70
C TYR A 21 11.92 19.15 -17.37
N SER A 22 11.83 20.21 -18.18
CA SER A 22 12.98 20.97 -18.65
C SER A 22 13.48 21.84 -17.50
N ASN A 23 14.77 21.76 -17.22
CA ASN A 23 15.48 22.77 -16.44
C ASN A 23 15.38 24.12 -17.15
N VAL A 24 14.91 25.16 -16.48
CA VAL A 24 15.08 26.55 -16.93
C VAL A 24 15.40 27.44 -15.73
N ASN A 25 16.68 27.74 -15.57
CA ASN A 25 17.14 29.06 -15.14
C ASN A 25 16.81 30.06 -16.25
N TYR A 26 16.33 31.26 -15.94
CA TYR A 26 17.10 32.50 -16.16
C TYR A 26 16.31 33.79 -15.86
N ASP A 27 17.13 34.81 -15.69
CA ASP A 27 16.96 36.22 -15.34
C ASP A 27 15.89 37.07 -16.04
N LYS A 28 15.70 38.23 -15.39
CA LYS A 28 15.13 39.50 -15.84
C LYS A 28 15.58 39.92 -17.26
N ASN A 29 14.64 40.41 -18.08
CA ASN A 29 14.54 41.84 -18.48
C ASN A 29 13.45 42.09 -19.54
N ASP A 30 13.00 43.34 -19.52
CA ASP A 30 12.06 44.10 -20.36
C ASP A 30 11.77 43.65 -21.81
N SER A 31 10.51 43.78 -22.23
CA SER A 31 10.00 44.94 -23.00
C SER A 31 8.69 44.65 -23.75
N THR A 32 7.90 45.71 -23.88
CA THR A 32 6.56 45.85 -24.44
C THR A 32 6.39 45.44 -25.91
N SER A 33 5.25 44.81 -26.24
CA SER A 33 4.60 44.94 -27.56
C SER A 33 3.13 44.50 -27.49
N SER A 34 2.26 45.39 -27.93
CA SER A 34 0.81 45.26 -28.03
C SER A 34 0.39 44.57 -29.33
N THR A 35 -0.42 43.50 -29.25
CA THR A 35 -1.19 43.03 -30.41
C THR A 35 -2.58 42.55 -29.99
N SER A 36 -3.54 42.92 -30.82
CA SER A 36 -4.98 43.05 -30.61
C SER A 36 -5.74 41.74 -30.36
N ALA A 37 -6.62 41.80 -29.35
CA ALA A 37 -7.66 40.82 -29.05
C ALA A 37 -8.86 40.98 -30.00
N SER A 38 -8.91 40.22 -31.10
CA SER A 38 -10.15 40.08 -31.88
C SER A 38 -10.29 38.78 -32.69
N SER A 39 -9.48 37.75 -32.44
CA SER A 39 -9.57 36.46 -33.17
C SER A 39 -9.76 35.22 -32.30
N LEU A 40 -10.12 35.38 -31.02
CA LEU A 40 -10.20 34.30 -30.02
C LEU A 40 -11.63 33.89 -29.62
N LEU A 41 -12.65 34.29 -30.39
CA LEU A 41 -14.07 33.98 -30.09
C LEU A 41 -14.74 32.97 -31.04
N SER A 42 -14.00 32.35 -31.97
CA SER A 42 -14.57 31.33 -32.89
C SER A 42 -14.14 29.89 -32.61
N GLU A 43 -13.38 29.61 -31.55
CA GLU A 43 -12.91 28.25 -31.20
C GLU A 43 -13.42 27.72 -29.83
N ILE A 44 -14.44 28.35 -29.22
CA ILE A 44 -14.95 27.92 -27.91
C ILE A 44 -16.09 26.87 -28.01
N ASN A 45 -16.61 26.55 -29.20
CA ASN A 45 -17.77 25.67 -29.37
C ASN A 45 -17.48 24.22 -29.82
N LYS A 46 -16.35 23.61 -29.43
CA LYS A 46 -16.04 22.21 -29.83
C LYS A 46 -15.64 21.22 -28.73
N HIS A 47 -15.80 21.57 -27.46
CA HIS A 47 -15.60 20.61 -26.37
C HIS A 47 -16.76 20.60 -25.36
N THR A 48 -17.94 20.26 -25.88
CA THR A 48 -18.95 19.57 -25.08
C THR A 48 -18.47 18.14 -24.85
N MET A 49 -17.59 17.94 -23.86
CA MET A 49 -17.31 16.59 -23.36
C MET A 49 -18.59 16.06 -22.74
N ASN A 50 -19.20 15.10 -23.42
CA ASN A 50 -20.24 14.25 -22.85
C ASN A 50 -19.67 13.61 -21.58
N ILE A 51 -20.21 14.06 -20.44
CA ILE A 51 -20.16 13.37 -19.15
C ILE A 51 -21.05 12.14 -19.33
N THR A 52 -20.55 11.13 -20.05
CA THR A 52 -21.05 9.78 -19.88
C THR A 52 -20.47 9.30 -18.56
N ASP A 53 -21.33 9.35 -17.55
CA ASP A 53 -21.35 8.50 -16.38
C ASP A 53 -20.20 7.51 -16.33
N SER A 54 -19.29 7.74 -15.38
CA SER A 54 -18.42 6.71 -14.85
C SER A 54 -19.32 5.55 -14.41
N ILE A 55 -19.53 4.59 -15.30
CA ILE A 55 -20.03 3.27 -14.96
C ILE A 55 -18.96 2.70 -14.04
N PHE A 56 -19.13 2.92 -12.73
CA PHE A 56 -18.46 2.15 -11.71
C PHE A 56 -18.91 0.72 -11.94
N ILE A 57 -18.13 0.00 -12.76
CA ILE A 57 -18.19 -1.45 -12.82
C ILE A 57 -17.82 -1.87 -11.39
N HIS A 58 -18.84 -2.13 -10.58
CA HIS A 58 -18.71 -2.88 -9.35
C HIS A 58 -18.24 -4.28 -9.76
N TYR A 59 -16.93 -4.40 -9.98
CA TYR A 59 -16.27 -5.69 -9.90
C TYR A 59 -16.72 -6.28 -8.57
N ASN A 60 -17.24 -7.51 -8.61
CA ASN A 60 -17.53 -8.31 -7.42
C ASN A 60 -16.22 -8.56 -6.68
N LYS A 61 -15.73 -7.55 -5.97
CA LYS A 61 -14.53 -7.63 -5.16
C LYS A 61 -14.93 -8.44 -3.95
N THR A 62 -14.40 -9.66 -3.89
CA THR A 62 -14.66 -10.57 -2.78
C THR A 62 -14.20 -9.91 -1.49
N LEU A 63 -14.98 -9.99 -0.43
CA LEU A 63 -14.58 -9.52 0.91
C LEU A 63 -13.79 -10.57 1.70
N GLU A 64 -13.57 -11.75 1.11
CA GLU A 64 -12.72 -12.79 1.67
C GLU A 64 -11.24 -12.39 1.56
N THR A 65 -10.46 -12.74 2.58
CA THR A 65 -9.01 -12.61 2.53
C THR A 65 -8.42 -13.67 1.59
N THR A 66 -7.68 -13.24 0.57
CA THR A 66 -6.88 -14.15 -0.27
C THR A 66 -5.40 -14.00 0.05
N ILE A 67 -4.61 -15.04 -0.26
CA ILE A 67 -3.19 -15.06 0.11
C ILE A 67 -2.40 -15.75 -1.00
N GLU A 68 -1.35 -15.08 -1.46
CA GLU A 68 -0.34 -15.59 -2.36
C GLU A 68 1.02 -15.50 -1.65
N CYS A 69 1.79 -16.59 -1.59
CA CYS A 69 3.11 -16.55 -1.00
C CYS A 69 4.16 -17.13 -1.95
N VAL A 70 5.31 -16.47 -2.04
CA VAL A 70 6.41 -16.81 -2.93
C VAL A 70 7.70 -16.97 -2.14
N GLY A 71 8.44 -18.04 -2.41
CA GLY A 71 9.74 -18.33 -1.79
C GLY A 71 9.71 -19.47 -0.79
N SER A 72 10.88 -19.84 -0.28
CA SER A 72 11.03 -20.87 0.76
C SER A 72 10.69 -20.29 2.14
N PRO A 73 10.38 -21.11 3.17
CA PRO A 73 9.97 -20.62 4.49
C PRO A 73 10.91 -19.58 5.16
N TYR A 74 12.20 -19.61 4.83
CA TYR A 74 13.20 -18.65 5.35
C TYR A 74 13.37 -17.40 4.48
N ASN A 75 12.69 -17.33 3.34
CA ASN A 75 12.78 -16.29 2.34
C ASN A 75 11.42 -16.12 1.63
N GLN A 76 10.35 -16.20 2.41
CA GLN A 76 8.97 -16.22 1.93
C GLN A 76 8.39 -14.82 1.99
N SER A 77 7.87 -14.31 0.89
CA SER A 77 7.05 -13.10 0.88
C SER A 77 5.59 -13.49 0.71
N CYS A 78 4.67 -12.82 1.41
CA CYS A 78 3.24 -13.07 1.26
C CYS A 78 2.50 -11.79 0.89
N LEU A 79 1.71 -11.90 -0.17
CA LEU A 79 0.72 -10.96 -0.58
C LEU A 79 -0.63 -11.45 -0.02
N TYR A 80 -1.24 -10.68 0.88
CA TYR A 80 -2.60 -10.97 1.34
C TYR A 80 -3.61 -10.39 0.33
N HIS A 81 -4.88 -10.22 0.66
CA HIS A 81 -5.78 -9.30 -0.05
C HIS A 81 -6.99 -9.17 0.83
N ASN A 82 -7.50 -7.96 1.08
CA ASN A 82 -8.47 -7.75 2.16
C ASN A 82 -7.97 -8.32 3.50
N LEU A 83 -6.77 -7.93 3.93
CA LEU A 83 -6.27 -8.31 5.24
C LEU A 83 -6.88 -7.39 6.29
N TYR A 84 -7.48 -7.95 7.33
CA TYR A 84 -8.15 -7.17 8.37
C TYR A 84 -7.20 -6.89 9.54
N TYR A 85 -7.42 -5.76 10.22
CA TYR A 85 -6.66 -5.37 11.39
C TYR A 85 -7.56 -4.81 12.47
N VAL A 86 -7.50 -5.40 13.67
CA VAL A 86 -8.33 -5.03 14.82
C VAL A 86 -7.57 -5.33 16.11
N ASP A 87 -7.68 -4.46 17.11
CA ASP A 87 -7.10 -4.67 18.45
C ASP A 87 -5.61 -5.05 18.43
N SER A 88 -4.85 -4.46 17.49
CA SER A 88 -3.44 -4.74 17.23
C SER A 88 -3.11 -6.11 16.63
N TRP A 89 -4.08 -6.80 16.03
CA TRP A 89 -3.91 -8.11 15.40
C TRP A 89 -4.34 -8.11 13.94
N TYR A 90 -3.57 -8.79 13.10
CA TYR A 90 -3.99 -9.14 11.75
C TYR A 90 -4.98 -10.29 11.78
N MET A 91 -6.03 -10.20 10.97
CA MET A 91 -7.07 -11.21 10.86
C MET A 91 -7.39 -11.56 9.40
N ILE A 92 -7.40 -12.86 9.12
CA ILE A 92 -7.88 -13.48 7.89
C ILE A 92 -9.37 -13.80 8.07
N LEU A 93 -10.22 -13.27 7.21
CA LEU A 93 -11.64 -13.62 7.15
C LEU A 93 -11.87 -14.49 5.90
N THR A 94 -12.34 -15.72 6.08
CA THR A 94 -12.49 -16.69 4.96
C THR A 94 -13.75 -17.54 5.13
N VAL A 95 -14.16 -18.22 4.07
CA VAL A 95 -15.28 -19.16 4.10
C VAL A 95 -14.82 -20.61 4.27
N LYS A 96 -15.68 -21.44 4.86
CA LYS A 96 -15.42 -22.87 5.08
C LYS A 96 -15.09 -23.58 3.76
N GLY A 97 -14.11 -24.47 3.80
CA GLY A 97 -13.65 -25.22 2.63
C GLY A 97 -12.59 -24.50 1.79
N LYS A 98 -12.32 -23.22 2.04
CA LYS A 98 -11.22 -22.51 1.38
C LYS A 98 -9.86 -23.02 1.88
N GLN A 99 -9.04 -23.49 0.95
CA GLN A 99 -7.64 -23.80 1.22
C GLN A 99 -6.80 -22.53 1.07
N LEU A 100 -5.96 -22.25 2.07
CA LEU A 100 -4.99 -21.16 2.07
C LEU A 100 -3.58 -21.76 2.05
N PRO A 101 -2.60 -21.12 1.41
CA PRO A 101 -1.21 -21.56 1.46
C PRO A 101 -0.66 -21.49 2.90
N SER A 102 0.56 -21.99 3.12
CA SER A 102 1.28 -21.65 4.36
C SER A 102 1.68 -20.18 4.31
N TYR A 103 1.19 -19.37 5.26
CA TYR A 103 1.36 -17.90 5.28
C TYR A 103 2.09 -17.40 6.53
N SER A 104 2.90 -18.26 7.16
CA SER A 104 3.66 -17.89 8.35
C SER A 104 4.89 -17.07 7.97
N ILE A 105 4.86 -15.76 8.23
CA ILE A 105 5.91 -14.82 7.81
C ILE A 105 6.68 -14.26 8.99
N ARG A 106 7.96 -13.95 8.80
CA ARG A 106 8.75 -13.13 9.73
C ARG A 106 8.69 -11.69 9.28
N THR A 107 8.35 -10.78 10.17
CA THR A 107 8.23 -9.35 9.84
C THR A 107 9.51 -8.56 10.12
N GLY A 108 10.56 -9.19 10.66
CA GLY A 108 11.83 -8.51 10.92
C GLY A 108 13.04 -9.46 10.93
N ALA A 109 14.21 -8.93 10.59
CA ALA A 109 15.44 -9.71 10.43
C ALA A 109 15.85 -10.46 11.72
N PHE A 110 15.56 -9.86 12.88
CA PHE A 110 15.97 -10.37 14.20
C PHE A 110 14.83 -11.01 15.01
N THR A 111 13.59 -11.02 14.53
CA THR A 111 12.52 -11.76 15.20
C THR A 111 12.60 -13.23 14.84
N MET A 112 12.79 -14.10 15.84
CA MET A 112 12.76 -15.57 15.64
C MET A 112 11.33 -16.12 15.63
N VAL A 113 10.35 -15.30 16.00
CA VAL A 113 8.94 -15.67 16.04
C VAL A 113 8.31 -15.31 14.71
N HIS A 114 7.61 -16.28 14.12
CA HIS A 114 6.79 -16.05 12.94
C HIS A 114 5.47 -15.41 13.34
N THR A 115 5.04 -14.43 12.57
CA THR A 115 3.73 -13.81 12.68
C THR A 115 2.77 -14.58 11.76
N THR A 116 1.74 -15.16 12.37
CA THR A 116 0.65 -15.81 11.66
C THR A 116 -0.63 -15.04 11.98
N PRO A 117 -1.27 -14.36 11.01
CA PRO A 117 -2.54 -13.69 11.23
C PRO A 117 -3.59 -14.65 11.82
N SER A 118 -4.39 -14.15 12.76
CA SER A 118 -5.51 -14.92 13.30
C SER A 118 -6.51 -15.23 12.20
N LYS A 119 -7.20 -16.36 12.27
CA LYS A 119 -8.14 -16.79 11.23
C LYS A 119 -9.55 -16.93 11.79
N ARG A 120 -10.52 -16.30 11.13
CA ARG A 120 -11.95 -16.50 11.38
C ARG A 120 -12.61 -17.09 10.13
N VAL A 121 -13.32 -18.19 10.32
CA VAL A 121 -13.98 -18.95 9.25
C VAL A 121 -15.48 -18.78 9.36
N PHE A 122 -16.14 -18.47 8.24
CA PHE A 122 -17.59 -18.36 8.13
C PHE A 122 -18.16 -19.55 7.36
N ASP A 123 -19.38 -19.97 7.68
CA ASP A 123 -20.02 -21.11 7.01
C ASP A 123 -20.34 -20.83 5.53
N SER A 124 -20.61 -19.58 5.19
CA SER A 124 -20.96 -19.13 3.84
C SER A 124 -20.42 -17.73 3.55
N TYR A 125 -20.34 -17.38 2.27
CA TYR A 125 -19.98 -16.02 1.85
C TYR A 125 -21.01 -14.99 2.33
N SER A 126 -22.31 -15.33 2.33
CA SER A 126 -23.35 -14.41 2.81
C SER A 126 -23.20 -14.05 4.29
N HIS A 127 -22.76 -15.00 5.14
CA HIS A 127 -22.46 -14.71 6.54
C HIS A 127 -21.21 -13.83 6.69
N LEU A 128 -20.17 -14.08 5.90
CA LEU A 128 -18.97 -13.24 5.87
C LEU A 128 -19.30 -11.81 5.42
N GLU A 129 -20.01 -11.66 4.31
CA GLU A 129 -20.41 -10.37 3.78
C GLU A 129 -21.28 -9.59 4.78
N ARG A 130 -22.28 -10.25 5.38
CA ARG A 130 -23.10 -9.63 6.44
C ARG A 130 -22.22 -9.16 7.61
N PHE A 131 -21.34 -10.02 8.10
CA PHE A 131 -20.42 -9.64 9.19
C PHE A 131 -19.59 -8.40 8.83
N ILE A 132 -19.03 -8.36 7.62
CA ILE A 132 -18.17 -7.26 7.21
C ILE A 132 -18.98 -5.97 7.04
N ARG A 133 -20.11 -6.03 6.34
CA ARG A 133 -20.90 -4.84 6.01
C ARG A 133 -21.75 -4.32 7.17
N THR A 134 -22.18 -5.18 8.09
CA THR A 134 -23.15 -4.78 9.13
C THR A 134 -22.60 -4.83 10.55
N VAL A 135 -21.52 -5.58 10.80
CA VAL A 135 -20.97 -5.74 12.16
C VAL A 135 -19.70 -4.94 12.34
N ILE A 136 -18.74 -5.08 11.41
CA ILE A 136 -17.41 -4.48 11.60
C ILE A 136 -17.19 -3.18 10.85
N ASP A 137 -17.84 -3.01 9.69
CA ASP A 137 -17.74 -1.83 8.79
C ASP A 137 -16.32 -1.22 8.74
N PRO A 138 -15.35 -1.96 8.16
CA PRO A 138 -13.95 -1.66 8.35
C PRO A 138 -13.54 -0.40 7.61
N LYS A 139 -12.68 0.42 8.23
CA LYS A 139 -12.04 1.53 7.53
C LYS A 139 -11.02 1.00 6.51
N ILE A 140 -11.22 1.34 5.25
CA ILE A 140 -10.36 0.87 4.17
C ILE A 140 -9.03 1.62 4.18
N ILE A 141 -7.94 0.87 4.13
CA ILE A 141 -6.58 1.34 3.88
C ILE A 141 -6.27 0.98 2.42
N PRO A 142 -6.35 1.96 1.50
CA PRO A 142 -6.15 1.70 0.09
C PRO A 142 -4.66 1.57 -0.22
N SER A 143 -4.42 0.97 -1.39
CA SER A 143 -3.10 0.69 -1.97
C SER A 143 -2.27 -0.28 -1.13
N VAL A 144 -1.25 -0.83 -1.78
CA VAL A 144 -0.18 -1.58 -1.16
C VAL A 144 0.27 -0.96 0.15
N THR A 145 0.26 -1.79 1.20
CA THR A 145 0.95 -1.47 2.44
C THR A 145 2.06 -2.49 2.72
N LEU A 146 3.29 -1.99 2.72
CA LEU A 146 4.52 -2.73 2.93
C LEU A 146 4.85 -2.83 4.41
N HIS A 147 4.59 -4.00 5.01
CA HIS A 147 4.83 -4.22 6.43
C HIS A 147 6.21 -4.85 6.69
N PHE A 148 7.00 -4.19 7.52
CA PHE A 148 8.21 -4.74 8.13
C PHE A 148 8.50 -4.08 9.48
N SER A 149 9.35 -4.72 10.27
CA SER A 149 9.81 -4.24 11.57
C SER A 149 11.32 -4.34 11.58
N GLN A 150 11.98 -3.21 11.85
CA GLN A 150 13.43 -3.15 11.95
C GLN A 150 13.81 -2.50 13.28
N PRO A 151 14.58 -3.20 14.14
CA PRO A 151 15.23 -2.55 15.26
C PRO A 151 16.32 -1.60 14.72
N TRP A 152 16.74 -0.66 15.56
CA TRP A 152 17.86 0.26 15.26
C TRP A 152 17.69 1.06 13.96
N HIS A 153 16.47 1.51 13.67
CA HIS A 153 16.20 2.34 12.50
C HIS A 153 16.90 3.71 12.54
N ASP A 154 17.51 4.07 13.67
CA ASP A 154 18.37 5.24 13.84
C ASP A 154 19.74 5.05 13.17
N ASN A 155 20.18 3.81 13.04
CA ASN A 155 21.34 3.46 12.23
C ASN A 155 20.92 3.28 10.77
N ILE A 156 21.48 4.11 9.88
CA ILE A 156 21.14 4.08 8.46
C ILE A 156 21.45 2.74 7.77
N GLY A 157 22.51 2.04 8.20
CA GLY A 157 22.85 0.72 7.68
C GLY A 157 21.74 -0.28 7.99
N HIS A 158 21.33 -0.38 9.26
CA HIS A 158 20.23 -1.26 9.65
C HIS A 158 18.91 -0.87 8.98
N ALA A 159 18.60 0.42 8.91
CA ALA A 159 17.40 0.90 8.25
C ALA A 159 17.31 0.46 6.77
N LEU A 160 18.43 0.52 6.04
CA LEU A 160 18.50 0.15 4.63
C LEU A 160 18.56 -1.38 4.43
N PHE A 161 19.43 -2.08 5.14
CA PHE A 161 19.71 -3.50 4.86
C PHE A 161 18.75 -4.47 5.56
N ASP A 162 18.33 -4.18 6.79
CA ASP A 162 17.44 -5.06 7.56
C ASP A 162 15.97 -4.70 7.37
N GLY A 163 15.69 -3.44 7.04
CA GLY A 163 14.35 -2.94 6.73
C GLY A 163 14.09 -2.86 5.23
N LEU A 164 14.69 -1.87 4.55
CA LEU A 164 14.29 -1.49 3.20
C LEU A 164 14.63 -2.53 2.11
N TYR A 165 15.78 -3.17 2.20
CA TYR A 165 16.21 -4.18 1.22
C TYR A 165 15.26 -5.39 1.17
N PRO A 166 14.90 -6.06 2.29
CA PRO A 166 13.86 -7.08 2.25
C PRO A 166 12.51 -6.54 1.80
N ALA A 167 12.20 -5.28 2.18
CA ALA A 167 11.01 -4.58 1.73
C ALA A 167 10.91 -4.52 0.20
N TYR A 168 11.99 -4.09 -0.44
CA TYR A 168 12.16 -4.01 -1.90
C TYR A 168 12.15 -5.38 -2.58
N VAL A 169 12.80 -6.39 -2.00
CA VAL A 169 12.82 -7.74 -2.59
C VAL A 169 11.41 -8.32 -2.71
N ALA A 170 10.53 -8.11 -1.74
CA ALA A 170 9.16 -8.60 -1.91
C ALA A 170 8.35 -7.81 -2.94
N LEU A 171 8.56 -6.50 -3.06
CA LEU A 171 7.97 -5.69 -4.12
C LEU A 171 8.34 -6.21 -5.51
N ILE A 172 9.54 -6.78 -5.67
CA ILE A 172 9.97 -7.40 -6.92
C ILE A 172 9.33 -8.78 -7.12
N ARG A 173 9.17 -9.58 -6.06
CA ARG A 173 8.54 -10.92 -6.12
C ARG A 173 7.10 -10.88 -6.58
N PHE A 174 6.41 -9.79 -6.29
CA PHE A 174 5.05 -9.52 -6.76
C PHE A 174 5.10 -8.39 -7.79
N PRO A 175 5.50 -8.63 -9.05
CA PRO A 175 5.44 -7.58 -10.06
C PRO A 175 3.98 -7.17 -10.34
N PRO A 176 3.71 -5.91 -10.75
CA PRO A 176 4.64 -4.81 -11.01
C PRO A 176 4.84 -3.85 -9.83
N ARG A 177 4.77 -4.32 -8.59
CA ARG A 177 4.45 -3.47 -7.42
C ARG A 177 5.51 -2.44 -7.05
N HIS A 178 6.77 -2.78 -7.26
CA HIS A 178 7.89 -1.85 -7.12
C HIS A 178 7.78 -0.62 -8.04
N LEU A 179 6.89 -0.63 -9.05
CA LEU A 179 6.66 0.47 -9.99
C LEU A 179 5.53 1.43 -9.55
N HIS A 180 4.84 1.14 -8.45
CA HIS A 180 3.73 1.95 -7.96
C HIS A 180 4.06 2.55 -6.59
N PRO A 181 3.55 3.74 -6.24
CA PRO A 181 3.61 4.23 -4.88
C PRO A 181 2.92 3.24 -3.92
N PHE A 182 3.54 3.00 -2.77
CA PHE A 182 3.03 2.17 -1.70
C PHE A 182 3.22 2.87 -0.35
N ARG A 183 2.43 2.44 0.64
CA ARG A 183 2.60 2.89 2.02
C ARG A 183 3.55 1.96 2.73
N ILE A 184 4.40 2.48 3.60
CA ILE A 184 5.17 1.65 4.53
C ILE A 184 4.43 1.57 5.85
N LEU A 185 4.20 0.36 6.35
CA LEU A 185 3.79 0.10 7.71
C LEU A 185 5.01 -0.40 8.47
N ALA A 186 5.57 0.44 9.34
CA ALA A 186 6.80 0.11 10.03
C ALA A 186 6.67 0.18 11.56
N GLY A 187 7.28 -0.79 12.23
CA GLY A 187 7.55 -0.77 13.65
C GLY A 187 8.69 0.20 14.00
N ILE A 188 8.49 1.49 13.71
CA ILE A 188 9.43 2.55 14.05
C ILE A 188 8.99 3.29 15.31
N ASP A 189 9.95 3.57 16.17
CA ASP A 189 9.77 4.46 17.31
C ASP A 189 9.87 5.92 16.84
N ASN A 190 9.31 6.83 17.64
CA ASN A 190 9.48 8.25 17.35
C ASN A 190 10.93 8.64 17.57
N CYS A 191 11.60 9.04 16.49
CA CYS A 191 12.97 9.48 16.54
C CYS A 191 13.13 10.80 15.78
N ASN A 192 13.36 11.87 16.54
CA ASN A 192 13.40 13.23 16.00
C ASN A 192 14.62 13.50 15.09
N THR A 193 15.64 12.65 15.15
CA THR A 193 16.90 12.80 14.38
C THR A 193 17.12 11.69 13.38
N CYS A 194 16.19 10.74 13.23
CA CYS A 194 16.36 9.58 12.37
C CYS A 194 16.05 9.92 10.92
N TRP A 195 17.02 9.67 10.03
CA TRP A 195 16.83 9.84 8.59
C TRP A 195 15.98 8.73 7.96
N SER A 196 15.81 7.60 8.65
CA SER A 196 15.05 6.46 8.14
C SER A 196 13.60 6.82 7.84
N GLU A 197 12.94 7.68 8.63
CA GLU A 197 11.57 8.13 8.33
C GLU A 197 11.48 8.91 7.01
N ASP A 198 12.42 9.84 6.73
CA ASP A 198 12.42 10.57 5.46
C ASP A 198 12.68 9.63 4.27
N ILE A 199 13.67 8.74 4.42
CA ILE A 199 14.03 7.76 3.37
C ILE A 199 12.88 6.82 3.06
N TYR A 200 12.26 6.24 4.09
CA TYR A 200 11.12 5.34 3.92
C TYR A 200 9.92 6.06 3.32
N SER A 201 9.62 7.28 3.78
CA SER A 201 8.54 8.09 3.23
C SER A 201 8.71 8.32 1.73
N ARG A 202 9.93 8.69 1.31
CA ARG A 202 10.28 8.88 -0.12
C ARG A 202 10.28 7.58 -0.91
N PHE A 203 10.77 6.49 -0.32
CA PHE A 203 10.82 5.19 -0.98
C PHE A 203 9.42 4.63 -1.27
N GLY A 204 8.49 4.77 -0.32
CA GLY A 204 7.11 4.35 -0.52
C GLY A 204 6.31 5.29 -1.43
N GLY A 205 6.49 6.60 -1.29
CA GLY A 205 5.73 7.59 -2.05
C GLY A 205 4.30 7.84 -1.55
N LEU A 206 3.73 6.95 -0.72
CA LEU A 206 2.48 7.19 0.04
C LEU A 206 2.71 7.47 1.53
N GLY A 207 3.98 7.64 1.93
CA GLY A 207 4.38 7.90 3.30
C GLY A 207 4.40 6.67 4.21
N ILE A 208 4.49 6.92 5.51
CA ILE A 208 4.62 5.89 6.56
C ILE A 208 3.40 5.90 7.47
N LEU A 209 2.84 4.72 7.71
CA LEU A 209 1.96 4.44 8.83
C LEU A 209 2.78 3.79 9.93
N LYS A 210 2.95 4.47 11.06
CA LYS A 210 3.66 3.87 12.21
C LYS A 210 2.79 2.77 12.81
N GLN A 211 3.37 1.60 13.08
CA GLN A 211 2.66 0.47 13.69
C GLN A 211 2.01 0.88 15.03
N SER A 212 2.71 1.68 15.84
CA SER A 212 2.21 2.18 17.12
C SER A 212 0.96 3.06 16.98
N VAL A 213 0.84 3.82 15.88
CA VAL A 213 -0.35 4.62 15.56
C VAL A 213 -1.49 3.72 15.14
N LEU A 214 -1.25 2.76 14.24
CA LEU A 214 -2.25 1.80 13.81
C LEU A 214 -2.78 0.95 14.99
N ASN A 215 -1.91 0.53 15.92
CA ASN A 215 -2.28 -0.20 17.14
C ASN A 215 -3.23 0.61 18.04
N LYS A 216 -3.00 1.92 18.17
CA LYS A 216 -3.88 2.80 18.95
C LYS A 216 -5.22 2.98 18.23
N MET A 217 -5.18 3.18 16.91
CA MET A 217 -6.38 3.40 16.10
C MET A 217 -7.27 2.16 15.99
N SER A 218 -6.70 0.95 16.07
CA SER A 218 -7.45 -0.31 15.90
C SER A 218 -8.16 -0.81 17.15
N LYS A 219 -8.04 -0.12 18.29
CA LYS A 219 -8.76 -0.48 19.52
C LYS A 219 -10.26 -0.33 19.30
N GLY A 220 -10.98 -1.44 19.21
CA GLY A 220 -12.42 -1.47 18.92
C GLY A 220 -12.79 -1.06 17.49
N HIS A 221 -11.82 -0.87 16.60
CA HIS A 221 -12.05 -0.43 15.22
C HIS A 221 -11.34 -1.36 14.24
N TRP A 222 -12.07 -1.71 13.18
CA TRP A 222 -11.55 -2.56 12.12
C TRP A 222 -10.97 -1.72 11.00
N PHE A 223 -9.83 -2.17 10.49
CA PHE A 223 -9.23 -1.68 9.26
C PHE A 223 -9.12 -2.83 8.28
N MET A 224 -9.21 -2.52 6.99
CA MET A 224 -9.00 -3.49 5.91
C MET A 224 -7.95 -2.95 4.95
N PHE A 225 -6.84 -3.67 4.81
CA PHE A 225 -5.88 -3.46 3.73
C PHE A 225 -6.50 -4.04 2.47
N GLU A 226 -6.95 -3.15 1.57
CA GLU A 226 -7.76 -3.50 0.40
C GLU A 226 -6.98 -4.28 -0.65
N GLU A 227 -5.86 -3.67 -0.99
CA GLU A 227 -4.81 -4.33 -1.70
C GLU A 227 -4.24 -5.18 -0.60
#